data_AF-A8US34-F1
#
_entry.id   AF-A8US34-F1
#
_cell.length_a   1.000
_cell.length_b   1.000
_cell.length_c   1.000
_cell.angle_alpha   90.00
_cell.angle_beta   90.00
_cell.angle_gamma   90.00
#
_symmetry.space_group_name_H-M   'P 1'
#
loop_
_entity.id
_entity.type
_entity.pdbx_description
1 polymer ?
#
loop_
_entity_poly.entity_id
_entity_poly.type
_entity_poly.pdbx_seq_one_letter_code
_entity_poly.pdbx_strand_id
1 'polypeptide(L)'
;MGKLTFLLLAVTYMSFSSPEGRTLFENHCIRCHAPGSPKPLKFLREKYRDNAEGVLELAKRCPWGKGLSDMEMRLIAEWLSGKK
;
A
#
# COMPACT_ATOMS: atom_id res chain seq x y z
N MET A 1 -36.98 -14.63 32.40
CA MET A 1 -35.54 -14.84 32.72
C MET A 1 -34.95 -15.63 31.57
N GLY A 2 -33.96 -15.24 30.78
CA GLY A 2 -33.15 -14.04 30.68
C GLY A 2 -32.27 -14.21 29.43
N LYS A 3 -32.20 -13.15 28.62
CA LYS A 3 -31.10 -12.75 27.72
C LYS A 3 -30.15 -13.85 27.22
N LEU A 4 -30.29 -14.24 25.95
CA LEU A 4 -29.16 -14.73 25.15
C LEU A 4 -29.18 -14.07 23.76
N THR A 5 -29.32 -12.75 23.76
CA THR A 5 -28.92 -11.90 22.63
C THR A 5 -27.45 -11.56 22.85
N PHE A 6 -26.67 -11.48 21.77
CA PHE A 6 -25.21 -11.29 21.69
C PHE A 6 -24.39 -12.58 21.77
N LEU A 7 -24.02 -13.10 20.61
CA LEU A 7 -22.63 -13.34 20.24
C LEU A 7 -22.65 -14.01 18.86
N LEU A 8 -22.25 -13.28 17.81
CA LEU A 8 -21.63 -13.79 16.56
C LEU A 8 -21.69 -12.70 15.48
N LEU A 9 -21.01 -11.58 15.74
CA LEU A 9 -20.84 -10.48 14.78
C LEU A 9 -19.39 -10.02 14.82
N ALA A 10 -18.46 -10.97 14.68
CA ALA A 10 -17.05 -10.69 14.94
C ALA A 10 -16.10 -11.49 14.02
N VAL A 11 -16.38 -11.66 12.73
CA VAL A 11 -15.33 -12.13 11.80
C VAL A 11 -15.63 -11.65 10.37
N THR A 12 -15.17 -10.46 9.96
CA THR A 12 -14.74 -10.15 8.58
C THR A 12 -14.14 -8.72 8.46
N TYR A 13 -13.27 -8.32 9.39
CA TYR A 13 -12.38 -7.16 9.16
C TYR A 13 -10.99 -7.60 8.70
N MET A 14 -10.93 -8.61 7.82
CA MET A 14 -9.73 -8.95 7.06
C MET A 14 -9.52 -7.83 6.04
N SER A 15 -8.87 -6.76 6.47
CA SER A 15 -8.51 -5.66 5.60
C SER A 15 -7.44 -6.13 4.62
N PHE A 16 -7.90 -6.48 3.43
CA PHE A 16 -7.05 -6.62 2.27
C PHE A 16 -6.43 -5.26 1.98
N SER A 17 -5.14 -5.11 2.29
CA SER A 17 -4.30 -4.19 1.53
C SER A 17 -4.53 -4.52 0.05
N SER A 18 -5.01 -3.55 -0.72
CA SER A 18 -5.52 -3.77 -2.08
C SER A 18 -4.52 -4.62 -2.91
N PRO A 19 -4.89 -5.84 -3.34
CA PRO A 19 -4.07 -6.63 -4.26
C PRO A 19 -3.64 -5.84 -5.51
N GLU A 20 -4.42 -4.84 -5.86
CA GLU A 20 -4.22 -3.90 -6.95
C GLU A 20 -2.97 -3.04 -6.73
N GLY A 21 -2.81 -2.45 -5.53
CA GLY A 21 -1.63 -1.63 -5.20
C GLY A 21 -0.32 -2.42 -5.26
N ARG A 22 -0.36 -3.69 -4.87
CA ARG A 22 0.77 -4.62 -5.04
C ARG A 22 1.13 -4.81 -6.50
N THR A 23 0.13 -5.15 -7.31
CA THR A 23 0.31 -5.47 -8.74
C THR A 23 0.87 -4.26 -9.48
N LEU A 24 0.33 -3.07 -9.20
CA LEU A 24 0.83 -1.81 -9.77
C LEU A 24 2.29 -1.55 -9.36
N PHE A 25 2.64 -1.76 -8.08
CA PHE A 25 4.03 -1.60 -7.64
C PHE A 25 4.98 -2.59 -8.33
N GLU A 26 4.57 -3.86 -8.45
CA GLU A 26 5.34 -4.91 -9.14
C GLU A 26 5.54 -4.57 -10.63
N ASN A 27 4.55 -3.98 -11.28
CA ASN A 27 4.65 -3.62 -12.70
C ASN A 27 5.46 -2.34 -12.95
N HIS A 28 5.35 -1.34 -12.08
CA HIS A 28 5.83 0.01 -12.37
C HIS A 28 6.97 0.48 -11.49
N CYS A 29 7.21 -0.14 -10.33
CA CYS A 29 8.16 0.36 -9.33
C CYS A 29 9.29 -0.63 -9.02
N ILE A 30 9.03 -1.95 -9.11
CA ILE A 30 9.97 -2.97 -8.64
C ILE A 30 11.33 -2.90 -9.35
N ARG A 31 11.38 -2.52 -10.63
CA ARG A 31 12.65 -2.51 -11.37
C ARG A 31 13.68 -1.53 -10.78
N CYS A 32 13.25 -0.46 -10.12
CA CYS A 32 14.13 0.46 -9.38
C CYS A 32 14.25 0.09 -7.89
N HIS A 33 13.27 -0.62 -7.36
CA HIS A 33 13.13 -0.94 -5.94
C HIS A 33 13.29 -2.45 -5.64
N ALA A 34 14.00 -3.15 -6.52
CA ALA A 34 14.30 -4.57 -6.40
C ALA A 34 15.27 -4.84 -5.23
N PRO A 35 15.35 -6.08 -4.72
CA PRO A 35 16.39 -6.48 -3.78
C PRO A 35 17.78 -6.13 -4.32
N GLY A 36 18.63 -5.54 -3.46
CA GLY A 36 19.97 -5.09 -3.84
C GLY A 36 20.05 -3.71 -4.49
N SER A 37 18.92 -3.06 -4.81
CA SER A 37 18.94 -1.66 -5.22
C SER A 37 19.27 -0.72 -4.04
N PRO A 38 19.68 0.53 -4.27
CA PRO A 38 19.98 1.47 -3.18
C PRO A 38 18.79 1.77 -2.25
N LYS A 39 17.56 1.56 -2.73
CA LYS A 39 16.31 1.84 -2.00
C LYS A 39 15.32 0.71 -2.30
N PRO A 40 15.51 -0.52 -1.78
CA PRO A 40 14.63 -1.64 -2.10
C PRO A 40 13.23 -1.46 -1.49
N LEU A 41 12.25 -2.27 -1.91
CA LEU A 41 10.88 -2.24 -1.36
C LEU A 41 10.86 -2.26 0.19
N LYS A 42 11.71 -3.07 0.82
CA LYS A 42 11.83 -3.12 2.29
C LYS A 42 12.15 -1.73 2.88
N PHE A 43 13.13 -1.03 2.30
CA PHE A 43 13.48 0.32 2.71
C PHE A 43 12.31 1.29 2.53
N LEU A 44 11.57 1.20 1.41
CA LEU A 44 10.40 2.05 1.20
C LEU A 44 9.31 1.79 2.24
N ARG A 45 8.99 0.52 2.53
CA ARG A 45 7.99 0.13 3.53
C ARG A 45 8.36 0.60 4.94
N GLU A 46 9.65 0.56 5.29
CA GLU A 46 10.13 1.06 6.58
C GLU A 46 10.07 2.59 6.63
N LYS A 47 10.52 3.27 5.58
CA LYS A 47 10.57 4.74 5.53
C LYS A 47 9.20 5.40 5.48
N TYR A 48 8.23 4.80 4.79
CA TYR A 48 6.91 5.37 4.55
C TYR A 48 5.79 4.61 5.29
N ARG A 49 6.15 3.84 6.33
CA ARG A 49 5.16 3.18 7.18
C ARG A 49 4.12 4.19 7.68
N ASP A 50 2.85 3.85 7.53
CA ASP A 50 1.70 4.67 7.93
C ASP A 50 1.64 6.07 7.27
N ASN A 51 2.41 6.31 6.20
CA ASN A 51 2.52 7.59 5.51
C ASN A 51 2.31 7.47 4.00
N ALA A 52 1.07 7.19 3.59
CA ALA A 52 0.66 7.10 2.19
C ALA A 52 0.91 8.41 1.43
N GLU A 53 0.66 9.56 2.06
CA GLU A 53 0.87 10.88 1.48
C GLU A 53 2.36 11.10 1.11
N GLY A 54 3.28 10.64 1.95
CA GLY A 54 4.71 10.66 1.64
C GLY A 54 5.10 9.78 0.44
N VAL A 55 4.37 8.70 0.19
CA VAL A 55 4.55 7.86 -1.00
C VAL A 55 4.03 8.57 -2.26
N LEU A 56 2.89 9.28 -2.16
CA LEU A 56 2.37 10.10 -3.26
C LEU A 56 3.36 11.20 -3.67
N GLU A 57 3.95 11.90 -2.70
CA GLU A 57 4.98 12.92 -2.95
C GLU A 57 6.30 12.34 -3.48
N LEU A 58 6.60 11.08 -3.17
CA LEU A 58 7.68 10.35 -3.81
C LEU A 58 7.35 10.05 -5.28
N ALA A 59 6.15 9.54 -5.55
CA ALA A 59 5.72 9.11 -6.88
C ALA A 59 5.76 10.25 -7.90
N LYS A 60 5.39 11.49 -7.52
CA LYS A 60 5.50 12.69 -8.36
C LYS A 60 6.93 12.96 -8.88
N ARG A 61 7.95 12.52 -8.14
CA ARG A 61 9.37 12.69 -8.48
C ARG A 61 9.96 11.45 -9.16
N CYS A 62 9.30 10.30 -9.06
CA CYS A 62 9.72 9.08 -9.72
C CYS A 62 9.47 9.19 -11.23
N PRO A 63 10.48 8.95 -12.10
CA PRO A 63 10.29 8.97 -13.54
C PRO A 63 9.14 8.07 -14.01
N TRP A 64 8.95 6.92 -13.36
CA TRP A 64 7.86 5.97 -13.66
C TRP A 64 6.55 6.27 -12.94
N GLY A 65 6.55 7.13 -11.93
CA GLY A 65 5.32 7.61 -11.31
C GLY A 65 4.56 8.58 -12.21
N LYS A 66 5.26 9.26 -13.14
CA LYS A 66 4.66 10.26 -14.06
C LYS A 66 3.67 9.69 -15.07
N GLY A 67 3.65 8.38 -15.28
CA GLY A 67 2.74 7.71 -16.23
C GLY A 67 1.52 7.07 -15.58
N LEU A 68 1.39 7.18 -14.25
CA LEU A 68 0.30 6.60 -13.49
C LEU A 68 -0.78 7.65 -13.22
N SER A 69 -2.04 7.24 -13.26
CA SER A 69 -3.16 8.04 -12.79
C SER A 69 -3.06 8.29 -11.28
N ASP A 70 -3.74 9.34 -10.79
CA ASP A 70 -3.82 9.63 -9.35
C ASP A 70 -4.37 8.46 -8.55
N MET A 71 -5.28 7.67 -9.15
CA MET A 71 -5.84 6.49 -8.51
C MET A 71 -4.83 5.36 -8.38
N GLU A 72 -4.08 5.07 -9.45
CA GLU A 72 -3.01 4.05 -9.40
C GLU A 72 -1.92 4.45 -8.39
N MET A 73 -1.54 5.72 -8.35
CA MET A 73 -0.60 6.22 -7.35
C MET A 73 -1.13 6.08 -5.92
N ARG A 74 -2.43 6.34 -5.70
CA ARG A 74 -3.08 6.14 -4.40
C ARG A 74 -3.09 4.68 -3.96
N LEU A 75 -3.46 3.76 -4.85
CA LEU A 75 -3.45 2.32 -4.56
C LEU A 75 -2.06 1.83 -4.18
N ILE A 76 -1.01 2.27 -4.91
CA ILE A 76 0.38 1.96 -4.56
C ILE A 76 0.74 2.53 -3.18
N ALA A 77 0.36 3.78 -2.91
CA ALA A 77 0.69 4.47 -1.67
C ALA A 77 0.08 3.80 -0.43
N GLU A 78 -1.20 3.43 -0.50
CA GLU A 78 -1.92 2.73 0.57
C GLU A 78 -1.31 1.33 0.80
N TRP A 79 -1.09 0.55 -0.27
CA TRP A 79 -0.45 -0.76 -0.19
C TRP A 79 0.98 -0.72 0.38
N LEU A 80 1.78 0.27 -0.03
CA LEU A 80 3.18 0.39 0.35
C LEU A 80 3.35 0.87 1.79
N SER A 81 2.55 1.86 2.20
CA SER A 81 2.60 2.41 3.56
C SER A 81 1.96 1.48 4.59
N GLY A 82 1.05 0.59 4.17
CA GLY A 82 0.25 -0.24 5.06
C GLY A 82 -0.93 0.50 5.71
N LYS A 83 -1.15 1.77 5.33
CA LYS A 83 -2.27 2.58 5.77
C LYS A 83 -3.53 2.16 5.00
N LYS A 84 -4.65 2.00 5.72
CA LYS A 84 -5.98 1.68 5.18
C LYS A 84 -6.80 2.94 5.07
#